data_AF-A0A7C8ZEE3-F1
#
_entry.id   AF-A0A7C8ZEE3-F1
#
_cell.length_a   1.000
_cell.length_b   1.000
_cell.length_c   1.000
_cell.angle_alpha   90.00
_cell.angle_beta   90.00
_cell.angle_gamma   90.00
#
_symmetry.space_group_name_H-M   'P 1'
#
loop_
_entity.id
_entity.type
_entity.pdbx_description
1 polymer ?
#
loop_
_entity_poly.entity_id
_entity_poly.type
_entity_poly.pdbx_seq_one_letter_code
_entity_poly.pdbx_strand_id
1 'polypeptide(L)'
;FWLREERKRERERERGRHMGRGKVVLKRIENPTSRQVTFFKRRNGLLKKAFELSILCDVEIATLIFSPCGKLYQFASHDVDRTIAKYREEVGLPPLHSDGSRTVEFWRSEINKLMRSIDTLEARNKHLAGEDLSTLGMKELRQLERQLKAGVERIRAKKVLPPSDMY
;
A
#
# COMPACT_ATOMS: atom_id res chain seq x y z
N PHE A 1 -9.71 -46.48 -29.67
CA PHE A 1 -10.77 -45.45 -29.57
C PHE A 1 -11.87 -45.88 -28.59
N TRP A 2 -12.45 -47.07 -28.77
CA TRP A 2 -13.45 -47.68 -27.88
C TRP A 2 -13.04 -47.76 -26.40
N LEU A 3 -11.86 -48.33 -26.08
CA LEU A 3 -11.27 -48.36 -24.74
C LEU A 3 -11.00 -46.98 -24.10
N ARG A 4 -10.97 -45.91 -24.90
CA ARG A 4 -10.78 -44.53 -24.43
C ARG A 4 -12.13 -43.89 -24.13
N GLU A 5 -13.14 -44.18 -24.95
CA GLU A 5 -14.53 -43.79 -24.73
C GLU A 5 -15.18 -44.56 -23.57
N GLU A 6 -14.83 -45.83 -23.38
CA GLU A 6 -15.33 -46.66 -22.30
C GLU A 6 -14.80 -46.19 -20.94
N ARG A 7 -13.50 -45.86 -20.85
CA ARG A 7 -12.91 -45.19 -19.67
C ARG A 7 -13.48 -43.80 -19.41
N LYS A 8 -13.90 -43.08 -20.46
CA LYS A 8 -14.53 -41.77 -20.33
C LYS A 8 -15.96 -41.89 -19.77
N ARG A 9 -16.72 -42.86 -20.26
CA ARG A 9 -18.05 -43.23 -19.74
C ARG A 9 -18.01 -43.78 -18.32
N GLU A 10 -16.98 -44.55 -17.98
CA GLU A 10 -16.77 -45.07 -16.62
C GLU A 10 -16.46 -43.94 -15.63
N ARG A 11 -15.60 -42.99 -16.01
CA ARG A 11 -15.33 -41.76 -15.24
C ARG A 11 -16.55 -40.85 -15.09
N GLU A 12 -17.43 -40.80 -16.10
CA GLU A 12 -18.69 -40.05 -16.02
C GLU A 12 -19.73 -40.77 -15.14
N ARG A 13 -19.79 -42.11 -15.18
CA ARG A 13 -20.62 -42.93 -14.28
C ARG A 13 -20.16 -42.83 -12.82
N GLU A 14 -18.85 -42.74 -12.57
CA GLU A 14 -18.32 -42.46 -11.24
C GLU A 14 -18.58 -41.03 -10.78
N ARG A 15 -18.53 -40.03 -11.68
CA ARG A 15 -18.92 -38.64 -11.37
C ARG A 15 -20.42 -38.50 -11.07
N GLY A 16 -21.26 -39.38 -11.62
CA GLY A 16 -22.70 -39.44 -11.38
C GLY A 16 -23.12 -40.22 -10.13
N ARG A 17 -22.20 -40.96 -9.48
CA ARG A 17 -22.45 -41.53 -8.15
C ARG A 17 -22.35 -40.40 -7.13
N HIS A 18 -23.50 -39.80 -6.82
CA HIS A 18 -23.67 -38.85 -5.73
C HIS A 18 -23.27 -39.53 -4.41
N MET A 19 -21.99 -39.50 -4.06
CA MET A 19 -21.58 -39.70 -2.67
C MET A 19 -22.20 -38.54 -1.90
N GLY A 20 -23.17 -38.86 -1.02
CA GLY A 20 -23.81 -37.89 -0.15
C GLY A 20 -22.77 -37.02 0.58
N ARG A 21 -23.20 -35.83 1.00
CA ARG A 21 -22.32 -34.85 1.65
C ARG A 21 -21.84 -35.41 3.00
N GLY A 22 -20.68 -36.08 3.01
CA GLY A 22 -20.07 -36.62 4.22
C GLY A 22 -19.81 -35.51 5.24
N LYS A 23 -19.99 -35.82 6.53
CA LYS A 23 -19.68 -34.90 7.63
C LYS A 23 -18.18 -34.64 7.64
N VAL A 24 -17.79 -33.37 7.52
CA VAL A 24 -16.39 -32.94 7.57
C VAL A 24 -16.10 -32.36 8.95
N VAL A 25 -15.00 -32.78 9.58
CA VAL A 25 -14.52 -32.21 10.85
C VAL A 25 -14.10 -30.75 10.63
N LEU A 26 -14.47 -29.86 11.55
CA LEU A 26 -14.09 -28.45 11.49
C LEU A 26 -12.62 -28.25 11.91
N LYS A 27 -11.71 -28.60 11.00
CA LYS A 27 -10.27 -28.38 11.11
C LYS A 27 -9.68 -28.05 9.73
N ARG A 28 -8.44 -27.60 9.69
CA ARG A 28 -7.73 -27.38 8.43
C ARG A 28 -7.70 -28.70 7.63
N ILE A 29 -8.04 -28.62 6.34
CA ILE A 29 -7.94 -29.77 5.43
C ILE A 29 -6.47 -29.90 5.05
N GLU A 30 -5.83 -31.00 5.42
CA GLU A 30 -4.40 -31.20 5.16
C GLU A 30 -4.11 -31.42 3.67
N ASN A 31 -4.88 -32.28 3.01
CA ASN A 31 -4.72 -32.56 1.59
C ASN A 31 -4.92 -31.29 0.74
N PRO A 32 -3.91 -30.83 -0.01
CA PRO A 32 -3.95 -29.57 -0.74
C PRO A 32 -5.00 -29.57 -1.86
N THR A 33 -5.16 -30.67 -2.59
CA THR A 33 -6.16 -30.81 -3.67
C THR A 33 -7.57 -30.75 -3.10
N SER A 34 -7.85 -31.53 -2.05
CA SER A 34 -9.16 -31.49 -1.37
C SER A 34 -9.44 -30.12 -0.76
N ARG A 35 -8.42 -29.46 -0.21
CA ARG A 35 -8.52 -28.09 0.33
C ARG A 35 -8.85 -27.08 -0.76
N GLN A 36 -8.21 -27.16 -1.93
CA GLN A 36 -8.48 -26.27 -3.06
C GLN A 36 -9.92 -26.46 -3.58
N VAL A 37 -10.35 -27.69 -3.83
CA VAL A 37 -11.72 -27.98 -4.28
C VAL A 37 -12.74 -27.51 -3.24
N THR A 38 -12.48 -27.75 -1.95
CA THR A 38 -13.36 -27.30 -0.86
C THR A 38 -13.38 -25.78 -0.76
N PHE A 39 -12.26 -25.10 -0.92
CA PHE A 39 -12.18 -23.65 -0.97
C PHE A 39 -13.06 -23.09 -2.08
N PHE A 40 -12.94 -23.59 -3.32
CA PHE A 40 -13.80 -23.15 -4.43
C PHE A 40 -15.29 -23.32 -4.13
N LYS A 41 -15.69 -24.50 -3.62
CA LYS A 41 -17.10 -24.77 -3.29
C LYS A 41 -17.61 -23.91 -2.13
N ARG A 42 -16.86 -23.81 -1.02
CA ARG A 42 -17.27 -23.04 0.16
C ARG A 42 -17.24 -21.55 -0.08
N ARG A 43 -16.22 -21.04 -0.78
CA ARG A 43 -16.14 -19.63 -1.20
C ARG A 43 -17.38 -19.26 -2.02
N ASN A 44 -17.70 -20.02 -3.07
CA ASN A 44 -18.87 -19.73 -3.89
C ASN A 44 -20.17 -19.83 -3.09
N GLY A 45 -20.31 -20.84 -2.22
CA GLY A 45 -21.46 -20.98 -1.35
C GLY A 45 -21.62 -19.82 -0.36
N LEU A 46 -20.52 -19.30 0.19
CA LEU A 46 -20.52 -18.13 1.07
C LEU A 46 -20.95 -16.87 0.32
N LEU A 47 -20.35 -16.59 -0.84
CA LEU A 47 -20.71 -15.43 -1.66
C LEU A 47 -22.17 -15.47 -2.09
N LYS A 48 -22.70 -16.66 -2.46
CA LYS A 48 -24.12 -16.84 -2.78
C LYS A 48 -25.02 -16.50 -1.60
N LYS A 49 -24.68 -17.00 -0.40
CA LYS A 49 -25.45 -16.69 0.82
C LYS A 49 -25.41 -15.21 1.18
N ALA A 50 -24.25 -14.57 1.06
CA ALA A 50 -24.10 -13.14 1.28
C ALA A 50 -24.98 -12.33 0.32
N PHE A 51 -24.99 -12.71 -0.97
CA PHE A 51 -25.87 -12.11 -1.97
C PHE A 51 -27.35 -12.32 -1.64
N GLU A 52 -27.78 -13.55 -1.38
CA GLU A 52 -29.16 -13.86 -1.01
C GLU A 52 -29.61 -13.04 0.20
N LEU A 53 -28.78 -12.97 1.24
CA LEU A 53 -29.09 -12.20 2.44
C LEU A 53 -29.20 -10.70 2.16
N SER A 54 -28.29 -10.14 1.36
CA SER A 54 -28.35 -8.71 0.99
C SER A 54 -29.65 -8.34 0.29
N ILE A 55 -30.17 -9.23 -0.57
CA ILE A 55 -31.40 -8.99 -1.31
C ILE A 55 -32.64 -9.24 -0.43
N LEU A 56 -32.66 -10.37 0.29
CA LEU A 56 -33.83 -10.79 1.08
C LEU A 56 -34.13 -9.86 2.24
N CYS A 57 -33.09 -9.25 2.83
CA CYS A 57 -33.24 -8.43 4.03
C CYS A 57 -32.84 -6.96 3.83
N ASP A 58 -32.51 -6.55 2.60
CA ASP A 58 -32.03 -5.20 2.28
C ASP A 58 -30.87 -4.74 3.18
N VAL A 59 -29.91 -5.66 3.42
CA VAL A 59 -28.77 -5.41 4.30
C VAL A 59 -27.49 -5.18 3.51
N GLU A 60 -26.71 -4.19 3.94
CA GLU A 60 -25.38 -3.93 3.39
C GLU A 60 -24.38 -4.99 3.87
N ILE A 61 -23.80 -5.74 2.93
CA ILE A 61 -22.85 -6.82 3.22
C ILE A 61 -21.63 -6.70 2.31
N ALA A 62 -20.44 -6.82 2.90
CA ALA A 62 -19.19 -7.04 2.18
C ALA A 62 -18.48 -8.31 2.70
N THR A 63 -17.90 -9.09 1.79
CA THR A 63 -17.12 -10.30 2.09
C THR A 63 -15.77 -10.22 1.39
N LEU A 64 -14.69 -10.39 2.15
CA LEU A 64 -13.31 -10.38 1.66
C LEU A 64 -12.64 -11.72 1.97
N ILE A 65 -12.09 -12.38 0.96
CA ILE A 65 -11.48 -13.71 1.09
C ILE A 65 -10.11 -13.70 0.40
N PHE A 66 -9.05 -13.84 1.19
CA PHE A 66 -7.70 -14.01 0.68
C PHE A 66 -7.33 -15.50 0.63
N SER A 67 -6.88 -15.98 -0.52
CA SER A 67 -6.28 -17.31 -0.60
C SER A 67 -4.87 -17.33 -0.02
N PRO A 68 -4.31 -18.51 0.29
CA PRO A 68 -2.92 -18.62 0.72
C PRO A 68 -1.89 -18.09 -0.29
N CYS A 69 -2.26 -17.99 -1.58
CA CYS A 69 -1.42 -17.36 -2.60
C CYS A 69 -1.63 -15.85 -2.74
N GLY A 70 -2.33 -15.22 -1.79
CA GLY A 70 -2.59 -13.78 -1.78
C GLY A 70 -3.69 -13.32 -2.74
N LYS A 71 -4.37 -14.23 -3.44
CA LYS A 71 -5.44 -13.85 -4.37
C LYS A 71 -6.70 -13.45 -3.61
N LEU A 72 -7.16 -12.23 -3.87
CA LEU A 72 -8.40 -11.69 -3.34
C LEU A 72 -9.61 -12.21 -4.13
N TYR A 73 -10.63 -12.61 -3.38
CA TYR A 73 -11.98 -12.85 -3.87
C TYR A 73 -12.94 -12.05 -2.99
N GLN A 74 -13.79 -11.24 -3.60
CA GLN A 74 -14.70 -10.36 -2.88
C GLN A 74 -16.12 -10.40 -3.45
N PHE A 75 -17.05 -10.04 -2.59
CA PHE A 75 -18.42 -9.68 -2.94
C PHE A 75 -18.84 -8.52 -2.04
N ALA A 76 -19.56 -7.56 -2.58
CA ALA A 76 -20.29 -6.58 -1.79
C ALA A 76 -21.62 -6.25 -2.47
N SER A 77 -22.63 -5.96 -1.66
CA SER A 77 -23.94 -5.48 -2.15
C SER A 77 -23.84 -4.09 -2.79
N HIS A 78 -22.86 -3.30 -2.35
CA HIS A 78 -22.48 -2.00 -2.89
C HIS A 78 -20.96 -1.93 -3.11
N ASP A 79 -20.39 -0.74 -3.11
CA ASP A 79 -18.95 -0.54 -3.12
C ASP A 79 -18.29 -1.06 -1.82
N VAL A 80 -17.19 -1.81 -1.98
CA VAL A 80 -16.46 -2.41 -0.86
C VAL A 80 -15.83 -1.32 0.01
N ASP A 81 -15.26 -0.28 -0.60
CA ASP A 81 -14.58 0.79 0.12
C ASP A 81 -15.59 1.60 0.96
N ARG A 82 -16.78 1.85 0.42
CA ARG A 82 -17.91 2.41 1.17
C ARG A 82 -18.27 1.56 2.40
N THR A 83 -18.41 0.25 2.24
CA THR A 83 -18.78 -0.63 3.35
C THR A 83 -17.69 -0.67 4.43
N ILE A 84 -16.41 -0.68 4.03
CA ILE A 84 -15.26 -0.63 4.94
C ILE A 84 -15.19 0.72 5.66
N ALA A 85 -15.41 1.83 4.96
CA ALA A 85 -15.42 3.17 5.55
C ALA A 85 -16.47 3.29 6.65
N LYS A 86 -17.70 2.84 6.37
CA LYS A 86 -18.80 2.79 7.34
C LYS A 86 -18.46 1.92 8.56
N TYR A 87 -17.89 0.73 8.36
CA TYR A 87 -17.42 -0.10 9.47
C TYR A 87 -16.40 0.63 10.35
N ARG A 88 -15.41 1.30 9.75
CA ARG A 88 -14.35 2.01 10.48
C ARG A 88 -14.91 3.16 11.31
N GLU A 89 -15.86 3.91 10.77
CA GLU A 89 -16.56 4.97 11.50
C GLU A 89 -17.28 4.41 12.74
N GLU A 90 -18.05 3.34 12.58
CA GLU A 90 -18.79 2.68 13.66
C GLU A 90 -17.88 2.12 14.77
N VAL A 91 -16.70 1.59 14.41
CA VAL A 91 -15.73 1.08 15.40
C VAL A 91 -14.75 2.14 15.91
N GLY A 92 -14.92 3.41 15.53
CA GLY A 92 -14.05 4.51 15.92
C GLY A 92 -12.61 4.41 15.39
N LEU A 93 -12.41 3.69 14.28
CA LEU A 93 -11.12 3.63 13.61
C LEU A 93 -10.93 4.87 12.73
N PRO A 94 -9.70 5.38 12.60
CA PRO A 94 -9.40 6.46 11.67
C PRO A 94 -9.90 6.10 10.27
N PRO A 95 -10.54 7.05 9.55
CA PRO A 95 -10.97 6.84 8.18
C PRO A 95 -9.79 6.29 7.37
N LEU A 96 -10.00 5.19 6.66
CA LEU A 96 -9.09 4.84 5.57
C LEU A 96 -9.30 5.96 4.57
N HIS A 97 -8.31 6.84 4.38
CA HIS A 97 -8.43 8.04 3.56
C HIS A 97 -9.11 7.69 2.22
N SER A 98 -10.42 7.92 2.16
CA SER A 98 -11.21 7.89 0.94
C SER A 98 -10.83 9.17 0.22
N ASP A 99 -9.73 9.10 -0.51
CA ASP A 99 -9.59 9.74 -1.80
C ASP A 99 -8.22 9.38 -2.38
N GLY A 100 -8.21 8.60 -3.47
CA GLY A 100 -7.04 8.53 -4.34
C GLY A 100 -6.63 9.91 -4.82
N SER A 101 -7.57 10.86 -4.98
CA SER A 101 -7.29 12.24 -5.38
C SER A 101 -6.63 13.05 -4.28
N ARG A 102 -7.20 13.18 -3.07
CA ARG A 102 -6.56 13.95 -1.97
C ARG A 102 -5.23 13.36 -1.51
N THR A 103 -5.05 12.03 -1.56
CA THR A 103 -3.76 11.41 -1.21
C THR A 103 -2.71 11.73 -2.27
N VAL A 104 -3.05 11.64 -3.56
CA VAL A 104 -2.15 12.03 -4.66
C VAL A 104 -1.88 13.53 -4.65
N GLU A 105 -2.87 14.37 -4.39
CA GLU A 105 -2.72 15.83 -4.29
C GLU A 105 -1.87 16.24 -3.08
N PHE A 106 -2.05 15.57 -1.94
CA PHE A 106 -1.20 15.77 -0.76
C PHE A 106 0.25 15.42 -1.07
N TRP A 107 0.52 14.22 -1.60
CA TRP A 107 1.88 13.81 -1.96
C TRP A 107 2.45 14.66 -3.09
N ARG A 108 1.64 15.10 -4.06
CA ARG A 108 2.05 16.05 -5.11
C ARG A 108 2.42 17.41 -4.51
N SER A 109 1.66 17.90 -3.55
CA SER A 109 1.99 19.12 -2.81
C SER A 109 3.30 18.97 -2.04
N GLU A 110 3.51 17.83 -1.39
CA GLU A 110 4.72 17.55 -0.62
C GLU A 110 5.95 17.38 -1.52
N ILE A 111 5.82 16.67 -2.65
CA ILE A 111 6.86 16.58 -3.69
C ILE A 111 7.20 17.99 -4.21
N ASN A 112 6.20 18.83 -4.50
CA ASN A 112 6.45 20.20 -4.97
C ASN A 112 7.16 21.06 -3.92
N LYS A 113 6.84 20.91 -2.62
CA LYS A 113 7.56 21.62 -1.55
C LYS A 113 9.02 21.15 -1.46
N LEU A 114 9.25 19.84 -1.52
CA LEU A 114 10.58 19.27 -1.49
C LEU A 114 11.42 19.71 -2.71
N MET A 115 10.83 19.69 -3.91
CA MET A 115 11.49 20.19 -5.12
C MET A 115 11.88 21.67 -5.00
N ARG A 116 10.97 22.54 -4.55
CA ARG A 116 11.30 23.96 -4.29
C ARG A 116 12.41 24.11 -3.26
N SER A 117 12.43 23.27 -2.23
CA SER A 117 13.49 23.27 -1.23
C SER A 117 14.83 22.85 -1.83
N ILE A 118 14.84 21.86 -2.72
CA ILE A 118 16.04 21.44 -3.47
C ILE A 118 16.53 22.60 -4.32
N ASP A 119 15.67 23.20 -5.15
CA ASP A 119 16.03 24.34 -6.01
C ASP A 119 16.62 25.50 -5.20
N THR A 120 16.01 25.81 -4.04
CA THR A 120 16.49 26.87 -3.15
C THR A 120 17.85 26.55 -2.54
N LEU A 121 18.07 25.29 -2.12
CA LEU A 121 19.34 24.85 -1.55
C LEU A 121 20.44 24.79 -2.61
N GLU A 122 20.13 24.33 -3.81
CA GLU A 122 21.07 24.30 -4.94
C GLU A 122 21.47 25.70 -5.37
N ALA A 123 20.51 26.63 -5.52
CA ALA A 123 20.80 28.03 -5.82
C ALA A 123 21.69 28.65 -4.74
N ARG A 124 21.39 28.39 -3.46
CA ARG A 124 22.21 28.89 -2.35
C ARG A 124 23.63 28.31 -2.35
N ASN A 125 23.78 27.02 -2.70
CA ASN A 125 25.11 26.40 -2.83
C ASN A 125 25.91 27.03 -3.97
N LYS A 126 25.29 27.30 -5.12
CA LYS A 126 25.92 28.03 -6.22
C LYS A 126 26.38 29.42 -5.80
N HIS A 127 25.52 30.18 -5.13
CA HIS A 127 25.90 31.50 -4.61
C HIS A 127 27.07 31.42 -3.63
N LEU A 128 27.07 30.45 -2.71
CA LEU A 128 28.19 30.22 -1.79
C LEU A 128 29.49 29.81 -2.51
N ALA A 129 29.39 29.13 -3.65
CA ALA A 129 30.51 28.80 -4.52
C ALA A 129 30.98 29.99 -5.38
N GLY A 130 30.27 31.12 -5.36
CA GLY A 130 30.57 32.30 -6.16
C GLY A 130 29.95 32.31 -7.56
N GLU A 131 29.03 31.39 -7.84
CA GLU A 131 28.28 31.27 -9.09
C GLU A 131 26.93 32.02 -9.02
N ASP A 132 26.32 32.34 -10.17
CA ASP A 132 25.00 32.98 -10.31
C ASP A 132 24.76 34.26 -9.45
N LEU A 133 25.83 34.98 -9.08
CA LEU A 133 25.77 36.14 -8.18
C LEU A 133 24.99 37.34 -8.75
N SER A 134 24.86 37.43 -10.07
CA SER A 134 24.07 38.48 -10.75
C SER A 134 22.57 38.39 -10.43
N THR A 135 22.10 37.25 -9.93
CA THR A 135 20.70 37.04 -9.52
C THR A 135 20.39 37.63 -8.14
N LEU A 136 21.40 38.02 -7.37
CA LEU A 136 21.26 38.54 -6.00
C LEU A 136 21.29 40.07 -5.96
N GLY A 137 20.43 40.65 -5.12
CA GLY A 137 20.49 42.07 -4.82
C GLY A 137 21.65 42.44 -3.89
N MET A 138 22.06 43.71 -3.89
CA MET A 138 23.17 44.20 -3.05
C MET A 138 23.03 43.91 -1.54
N LYS A 139 21.80 43.84 -1.02
CA LYS A 139 21.56 43.45 0.39
C LYS A 139 21.88 41.97 0.64
N GLU A 140 21.48 41.10 -0.29
CA GLU A 140 21.72 39.65 -0.23
C GLU A 140 23.20 39.33 -0.45
N LEU A 141 23.85 40.05 -1.37
CA LEU A 141 25.29 39.91 -1.62
C LEU A 141 26.13 40.25 -0.37
N ARG A 142 25.80 41.35 0.31
CA ARG A 142 26.44 41.71 1.60
C ARG A 142 26.15 40.71 2.71
N GLN A 143 24.97 40.09 2.70
CA GLN A 143 24.64 39.03 3.66
C GLN A 143 25.46 37.77 3.39
N LEU A 144 25.61 37.38 2.12
CA LEU A 144 26.41 36.26 1.68
C LEU A 144 27.89 36.44 2.03
N GLU A 145 28.45 37.63 1.76
CA GLU A 145 29.83 37.98 2.12
C GLU A 145 30.07 37.84 3.63
N ARG A 146 29.16 38.34 4.47
CA ARG A 146 29.24 38.19 5.93
C ARG A 146 29.18 36.73 6.36
N GLN A 147 28.31 35.92 5.77
CA GLN A 147 28.19 34.49 6.06
C GLN A 147 29.48 33.73 5.70
N LEU A 148 30.07 34.02 4.54
CA LEU A 148 31.33 33.42 4.10
C LEU A 148 32.51 33.81 5.00
N LYS A 149 32.66 35.09 5.34
CA LYS A 149 33.71 35.56 6.28
C LYS A 149 33.58 34.86 7.64
N ALA A 150 32.38 34.81 8.21
CA ALA A 150 32.15 34.09 9.47
C ALA A 150 32.40 32.58 9.37
N GLY A 151 32.12 31.97 8.20
CA GLY A 151 32.47 30.58 7.91
C GLY A 151 33.99 30.34 7.94
N VAL A 152 34.75 31.20 7.25
CA VAL A 152 36.22 31.13 7.21
C VAL A 152 36.82 31.28 8.60
N GLU A 153 36.37 32.25 9.39
CA GLU A 153 36.85 32.45 10.76
C GLU A 153 36.58 31.24 11.65
N ARG A 154 35.40 30.61 11.54
CA ARG A 154 35.10 29.36 12.27
C ARG A 154 36.01 28.20 11.86
N ILE A 155 36.34 28.09 10.57
CA ILE A 155 37.27 27.05 10.08
C ILE A 155 38.68 27.31 10.62
N ARG A 156 39.14 28.57 10.60
CA ARG A 156 40.44 28.96 11.14
C ARG A 156 40.53 28.67 12.64
N ALA A 157 39.54 29.08 13.42
CA ALA A 157 39.48 28.83 14.86
C ALA A 157 39.52 27.33 15.21
N LYS A 158 38.95 26.45 14.38
CA LYS A 158 39.05 24.99 14.56
C LYS A 158 40.42 24.41 14.15
N LYS A 159 41.16 25.08 13.28
CA LYS A 159 42.50 24.67 12.82
C LYS A 159 43.64 25.23 13.67
N VAL A 160 43.41 26.30 14.44
CA VAL A 160 44.35 26.75 15.47
C VAL A 160 44.28 25.71 16.61
N LEU A 161 45.03 24.63 16.45
CA LEU A 161 45.58 23.90 17.58
C LEU A 161 46.22 24.96 18.50
N PRO A 162 45.96 24.93 19.82
CA PRO A 162 46.76 25.75 20.72
C PRO A 162 48.24 25.43 20.45
N PRO A 163 49.16 26.42 20.53
CA PRO A 163 50.56 26.09 20.56
C PRO A 163 50.74 25.03 21.65
N SER A 164 51.40 23.93 21.29
CA SER A 164 51.89 22.97 22.27
C SER A 164 52.87 23.74 23.17
N ASP A 165 52.33 24.43 24.17
CA ASP A 165 53.10 25.06 25.21
C ASP A 165 53.78 23.94 26.00
N MET A 166 55.10 24.05 26.00
CA MET A 166 55.98 23.78 27.12
C MET A 166 55.79 22.43 27.82
N TYR A 167 56.57 21.44 27.37
CA TYR A 167 57.51 20.72 28.23
C TYR A 167 58.84 20.57 27.50
#